data_AF-A0A972J5W2-F1
#
_entry.id   AF-A0A972J5W2-F1
#
_cell.length_a   1.000
_cell.length_b   1.000
_cell.length_c   1.000
_cell.angle_alpha   90.00
_cell.angle_beta   90.00
_cell.angle_gamma   90.00
#
_symmetry.space_group_name_H-M   'P 1'
#
loop_
_entity.id
_entity.type
_entity.pdbx_description
1 polymer ?
#
loop_
_entity_poly.entity_id
_entity_poly.type
_entity_poly.pdbx_seq_one_letter_code
_entity_poly.pdbx_strand_id
1 'polypeptide(L)'
;EEISRKYGVPLFDIKQDSYSIKTFKGMDMEISEKVLSLDFLINIPVLKGHCQTLITGALKNMKGCISDREKRRFHARGLHKPIAYVNKIIKQDFILVDGICGDLDYEEGGNPVQMNRIFCGTDPVLIDSYIADNIGYRPYDVEYIKIAEDIGVGSADIDNAEIIVLSRDESIAKPSPSRKVQELSRYVNAKDACSACYANLIRALARLDEEGFIYKFKNNPVLIGQGYKDFEGDGIGVGQCASGICRSMGGCPPSTSAILDFLKKQ
;
A
#
# COMPACT_ATOMS: atom_id res chain seq x y z
N GLU A 1 4.62 7.09 -24.32
CA GLU A 1 4.58 6.95 -25.80
C GLU A 1 5.51 5.89 -26.35
N GLU A 2 6.77 5.80 -25.92
CA GLU A 2 7.74 4.82 -26.43
C GLU A 2 7.26 3.36 -26.30
N ILE A 3 6.77 2.97 -25.11
CA ILE A 3 6.22 1.64 -24.85
C ILE A 3 5.05 1.33 -25.79
N SER A 4 4.12 2.28 -25.96
CA SER A 4 2.98 2.15 -26.87
C SER A 4 3.43 1.89 -28.31
N ARG A 5 4.40 2.66 -28.81
CA ARG A 5 4.99 2.46 -30.15
C ARG A 5 5.70 1.12 -30.29
N LYS A 6 6.47 0.72 -29.27
CA LYS A 6 7.24 -0.53 -29.26
C LYS A 6 6.34 -1.77 -29.34
N TYR A 7 5.22 -1.77 -28.62
CA TYR A 7 4.32 -2.92 -28.53
C TYR A 7 3.07 -2.81 -29.43
N GLY A 8 2.90 -1.71 -30.17
CA GLY A 8 1.73 -1.47 -31.02
C GLY A 8 0.42 -1.33 -30.23
N VAL A 9 0.50 -0.94 -28.95
CA VAL A 9 -0.67 -0.79 -28.08
C VAL A 9 -1.14 0.67 -28.11
N PRO A 10 -2.42 0.96 -28.42
CA PRO A 10 -2.94 2.33 -28.41
C PRO A 10 -2.76 3.02 -27.05
N LEU A 11 -2.32 4.28 -27.07
CA LEU A 11 -2.24 5.14 -25.89
C LEU A 11 -3.32 6.21 -25.99
N PHE A 12 -4.18 6.29 -24.99
CA PHE A 12 -5.23 7.29 -24.90
C PHE A 12 -5.00 8.20 -23.70
N ASP A 13 -5.05 9.51 -23.94
CA ASP A 13 -5.11 10.50 -22.86
C ASP A 13 -6.58 10.72 -22.47
N ILE A 14 -6.97 10.18 -21.31
CA ILE A 14 -8.34 10.29 -20.79
C ILE A 14 -8.75 11.76 -20.60
N LYS A 15 -7.81 12.69 -20.39
CA LYS A 15 -8.14 14.11 -20.27
C LYS A 15 -8.81 14.68 -21.52
N GLN A 16 -8.51 14.11 -22.69
CA GLN A 16 -9.01 14.53 -23.99
C GLN A 16 -10.26 13.74 -24.42
N ASP A 17 -10.77 12.85 -23.57
CA ASP A 17 -11.91 12.00 -23.88
C ASP A 17 -13.26 12.75 -23.75
N SER A 18 -14.33 12.16 -24.30
CA SER A 18 -15.70 12.53 -23.96
C SER A 18 -16.08 11.96 -22.60
N TYR A 19 -17.00 12.64 -21.90
CA TYR A 19 -17.46 12.24 -20.59
C TYR A 19 -18.97 12.09 -20.55
N SER A 20 -19.43 11.05 -19.88
CA SER A 20 -20.83 10.79 -19.57
C SER A 20 -21.10 11.04 -18.09
N ILE A 21 -22.23 11.67 -17.77
CA ILE A 21 -22.63 11.88 -16.36
C ILE A 21 -23.27 10.60 -15.84
N LYS A 22 -22.77 10.11 -14.72
CA LYS A 22 -23.34 8.97 -13.96
C LYS A 22 -23.65 9.42 -12.54
N THR A 23 -24.83 9.03 -12.06
CA THR A 23 -25.32 9.42 -10.74
C THR A 23 -25.34 8.23 -9.80
N PHE A 24 -24.77 8.37 -8.61
CA PHE A 24 -24.90 7.39 -7.54
C PHE A 24 -25.24 8.08 -6.22
N LYS A 25 -26.30 7.62 -5.54
CA LYS A 25 -26.82 8.21 -4.28
C LYS A 25 -26.90 9.75 -4.31
N GLY A 26 -27.38 10.31 -5.42
CA GLY A 26 -27.54 11.76 -5.62
C GLY A 26 -26.25 12.54 -5.91
N MET A 27 -25.12 11.86 -6.15
CA MET A 27 -23.87 12.47 -6.58
C MET A 27 -23.63 12.20 -8.07
N ASP A 28 -23.65 13.26 -8.86
CA ASP A 28 -23.29 13.23 -10.28
C ASP A 28 -21.78 13.29 -10.46
N MET A 29 -21.26 12.40 -11.31
CA MET A 29 -19.85 12.29 -11.66
C MET A 29 -19.70 12.15 -13.17
N GLU A 30 -18.79 12.92 -13.75
CA GLU A 30 -18.38 12.83 -15.16
C GLU A 30 -17.31 11.75 -15.31
N ILE A 31 -17.66 10.66 -15.99
CA ILE A 31 -16.79 9.50 -16.22
C ILE A 31 -16.46 9.40 -17.70
N SER A 32 -15.21 9.06 -18.02
CA SER A 32 -14.75 8.83 -19.39
C SER A 32 -15.61 7.79 -20.11
N GLU A 33 -16.07 8.12 -21.32
CA GLU A 33 -16.88 7.21 -22.13
C GLU A 33 -16.07 5.99 -22.58
N LYS A 34 -14.78 6.16 -22.88
CA LYS A 34 -13.90 5.03 -23.19
C LYS A 34 -13.84 4.03 -22.05
N VAL A 35 -13.70 4.51 -20.81
CA VAL A 35 -13.67 3.64 -19.62
C VAL A 35 -15.00 2.91 -19.45
N LEU A 36 -16.12 3.60 -19.69
CA LEU A 36 -17.45 2.99 -19.62
C LEU A 36 -17.73 1.98 -20.75
N SER A 37 -17.05 2.09 -21.89
CA SER A 37 -17.20 1.18 -23.02
C SER A 37 -16.31 -0.06 -22.95
N LEU A 38 -15.46 -0.19 -21.93
CA LEU A 38 -14.57 -1.35 -21.79
C LEU A 38 -15.36 -2.59 -21.36
N ASP A 39 -15.07 -3.71 -22.01
CA ASP A 39 -15.57 -5.02 -21.57
C ASP A 39 -14.76 -5.58 -20.37
N PHE A 40 -13.51 -5.14 -20.24
CA PHE A 40 -12.58 -5.59 -19.21
C PHE A 40 -11.57 -4.48 -18.86
N LEU A 41 -11.46 -4.13 -17.57
CA LEU A 41 -10.54 -3.12 -17.08
C LEU A 41 -9.44 -3.73 -16.20
N ILE A 42 -8.20 -3.63 -16.66
CA ILE A 42 -6.99 -3.90 -15.86
C ILE A 42 -6.51 -2.59 -15.22
N ASN A 43 -6.58 -2.53 -13.90
CA ASN A 43 -6.09 -1.39 -13.12
C ASN A 43 -4.67 -1.65 -12.62
N ILE A 44 -3.73 -0.73 -12.91
CA ILE A 44 -2.33 -0.85 -12.49
C ILE A 44 -1.95 0.32 -11.57
N PRO A 45 -2.42 0.34 -10.31
CA PRO A 45 -2.07 1.39 -9.36
C PRO A 45 -0.65 1.22 -8.84
N VAL A 46 -0.02 2.32 -8.40
CA VAL A 46 1.26 2.29 -7.68
C VAL A 46 1.00 2.49 -6.18
N LEU A 47 1.58 1.61 -5.35
CA LEU A 47 1.45 1.66 -3.90
C LEU A 47 2.26 2.83 -3.31
N LYS A 48 1.57 3.81 -2.75
CA LYS A 48 2.18 4.99 -2.10
C LYS A 48 1.37 5.48 -0.91
N GLY A 49 2.03 6.10 0.06
CA GLY A 49 1.35 6.91 1.08
C GLY A 49 0.69 8.16 0.48
N HIS A 50 -0.29 8.74 1.17
CA HIS A 50 -0.95 9.98 0.77
C HIS A 50 -1.41 10.78 2.00
N CYS A 51 -1.26 12.10 1.99
CA CYS A 51 -1.50 12.90 3.19
C CYS A 51 -2.98 12.94 3.61
N GLN A 52 -3.90 13.04 2.65
CA GLN A 52 -5.34 13.13 2.94
C GLN A 52 -6.05 11.77 3.04
N THR A 53 -5.60 10.76 2.29
CA THR A 53 -6.30 9.46 2.18
C THR A 53 -5.52 8.32 2.80
N LEU A 54 -4.41 8.62 3.48
CA LEU A 54 -3.41 7.71 4.04
C LEU A 54 -2.63 6.91 2.98
N ILE A 55 -3.34 6.39 1.97
CA ILE A 55 -2.78 5.52 0.95
C ILE A 55 -3.28 5.90 -0.45
N THR A 56 -2.58 5.42 -1.47
CA THR A 56 -3.02 5.35 -2.86
C THR A 56 -2.97 3.90 -3.33
N GLY A 57 -4.08 3.42 -3.86
CA GLY A 57 -4.25 2.06 -4.36
C GLY A 57 -5.27 1.99 -5.50
N ALA A 58 -5.90 0.83 -5.63
CA ALA A 58 -6.87 0.50 -6.67
C ALA A 58 -8.03 1.50 -6.71
N LEU A 59 -8.66 1.78 -5.57
CA LEU A 59 -9.85 2.63 -5.51
C LEU A 59 -9.51 4.07 -5.89
N LYS A 60 -8.41 4.62 -5.37
CA LYS A 60 -7.99 5.99 -5.67
C LYS A 60 -7.53 6.17 -7.13
N ASN A 61 -7.00 5.12 -7.77
CA ASN A 61 -6.54 5.19 -9.15
C ASN A 61 -7.68 5.49 -10.15
N MET A 62 -8.92 5.11 -9.82
CA MET A 62 -10.10 5.42 -10.64
C MET A 62 -10.42 6.93 -10.73
N LYS A 63 -9.82 7.78 -9.87
CA LYS A 63 -9.84 9.23 -10.07
C LYS A 63 -9.16 9.65 -11.38
N GLY A 64 -8.33 8.81 -11.98
CA GLY A 64 -7.79 9.04 -13.32
C GLY A 64 -8.83 9.01 -14.44
N CYS A 65 -9.97 8.34 -14.20
CA CYS A 65 -11.02 8.08 -15.19
C CYS A 65 -12.15 9.12 -15.21
N ILE A 66 -12.02 10.19 -14.43
CA ILE A 66 -13.00 11.28 -14.33
C ILE A 66 -12.44 12.59 -14.90
N SER A 67 -13.34 13.53 -15.23
CA SER A 67 -12.93 14.82 -15.78
C SER A 67 -12.11 15.65 -14.79
N ASP A 68 -11.28 16.57 -15.29
CA ASP A 68 -10.50 17.47 -14.43
C ASP A 68 -11.40 18.38 -13.58
N ARG A 69 -12.62 18.70 -14.06
CA ARG A 69 -13.62 19.42 -13.29
C ARG A 69 -14.06 18.61 -12.07
N GLU A 70 -14.34 17.32 -12.25
CA GLU A 70 -14.71 16.43 -11.15
C GLU A 70 -13.56 16.18 -10.18
N LYS A 71 -12.32 16.06 -10.68
CA LYS A 71 -11.13 15.97 -9.81
C LYS A 71 -11.07 17.13 -8.82
N ARG A 72 -11.34 18.37 -9.27
CA ARG A 72 -11.39 19.55 -8.38
C ARG A 72 -12.59 19.51 -7.43
N ARG A 73 -13.77 19.08 -7.91
CA ARG A 73 -14.97 18.93 -7.07
C ARG A 73 -14.75 17.91 -5.94
N PHE A 74 -14.00 16.85 -6.19
CA PHE A 74 -13.67 15.84 -5.16
C PHE A 74 -12.85 16.47 -4.03
N HIS A 75 -11.86 17.31 -4.33
CA HIS A 75 -11.09 18.00 -3.30
C HIS A 75 -11.95 18.96 -2.46
N ALA A 76 -12.92 19.65 -3.08
CA ALA A 76 -13.81 20.57 -2.38
C ALA A 76 -14.85 19.88 -1.47
N ARG A 77 -15.17 18.61 -1.72
CA ARG A 77 -16.24 17.84 -1.03
C ARG A 77 -15.73 16.78 -0.05
N GLY A 78 -14.40 16.69 0.13
CA GLY A 78 -13.75 15.58 0.81
C GLY A 78 -13.52 14.40 -0.13
N LEU A 79 -12.33 13.78 -0.07
CA LEU A 79 -11.89 12.80 -1.07
C LEU A 79 -12.52 11.41 -0.88
N HIS A 80 -12.82 11.00 0.35
CA HIS A 80 -13.12 9.60 0.64
C HIS A 80 -14.41 9.10 0.01
N LYS A 81 -15.51 9.83 0.22
CA LYS A 81 -16.83 9.46 -0.31
C LYS A 81 -16.88 9.46 -1.85
N PRO A 82 -16.39 10.49 -2.56
CA PRO A 82 -16.30 10.46 -4.02
C PRO A 82 -15.40 9.34 -4.57
N ILE A 83 -14.28 9.01 -3.90
CA ILE A 83 -13.43 7.86 -4.27
C ILE A 83 -14.23 6.55 -4.16
N ALA A 84 -14.93 6.32 -3.06
CA ALA A 84 -15.76 5.11 -2.95
C ALA A 84 -16.85 5.06 -4.04
N TYR A 85 -17.49 6.20 -4.31
CA TYR A 85 -18.63 6.25 -5.23
C TYR A 85 -18.24 6.06 -6.69
N VAL A 86 -17.08 6.58 -7.13
CA VAL A 86 -16.60 6.34 -8.49
C VAL A 86 -16.34 4.85 -8.73
N ASN A 87 -15.86 4.12 -7.72
CA ASN A 87 -15.62 2.68 -7.81
C ASN A 87 -16.91 1.84 -7.79
N LYS A 88 -18.05 2.43 -7.40
CA LYS A 88 -19.34 1.78 -7.60
C LYS A 88 -19.82 1.87 -9.06
N ILE A 89 -19.34 2.87 -9.79
CA ILE A 89 -19.71 3.12 -11.20
C ILE A 89 -18.73 2.42 -12.13
N ILE A 90 -17.42 2.52 -11.84
CA ILE A 90 -16.36 1.93 -12.64
C ILE A 90 -16.03 0.56 -12.04
N LYS A 91 -16.41 -0.50 -12.75
CA LYS A 91 -16.02 -1.86 -12.42
C LYS A 91 -14.55 -2.07 -12.81
N GLN A 92 -13.77 -2.61 -11.89
CA GLN A 92 -12.41 -3.07 -12.14
C GLN A 92 -12.46 -4.60 -12.21
N ASP A 93 -11.89 -5.20 -13.26
CA ASP A 93 -11.96 -6.66 -13.44
C ASP A 93 -10.69 -7.36 -12.96
N PHE A 94 -9.55 -6.68 -13.06
CA PHE A 94 -8.29 -7.16 -12.51
C PHE A 94 -7.42 -5.99 -12.06
N ILE A 95 -6.80 -6.14 -10.91
CA ILE A 95 -5.88 -5.15 -10.34
C ILE A 95 -4.49 -5.76 -10.26
N LEU A 96 -3.49 -4.99 -10.69
CA LEU A 96 -2.07 -5.30 -10.58
C LEU A 96 -1.35 -4.13 -9.92
N VAL A 97 -1.16 -4.20 -8.61
CA VAL A 97 -0.51 -3.14 -7.85
C VAL A 97 1.00 -3.23 -7.99
N ASP A 98 1.62 -2.15 -8.44
CA ASP A 98 3.07 -1.97 -8.38
C ASP A 98 3.47 -1.55 -6.96
N GLY A 99 4.05 -2.50 -6.23
CA GLY A 99 4.66 -2.31 -4.92
C GLY A 99 6.16 -2.57 -4.94
N ILE A 100 6.85 -2.36 -6.07
CA ILE A 100 8.31 -2.63 -6.15
C ILE A 100 9.07 -1.62 -5.29
N CYS A 101 8.71 -0.34 -5.41
CA CYS A 101 9.30 0.76 -4.66
C CYS A 101 8.19 1.73 -4.22
N GLY A 102 7.73 1.57 -2.99
CA GLY A 102 6.67 2.39 -2.42
C GLY A 102 7.25 3.53 -1.60
N ASP A 103 6.59 4.69 -1.60
CA ASP A 103 6.95 5.78 -0.69
C ASP A 103 6.44 5.50 0.72
N LEU A 104 7.14 5.98 1.75
CA LEU A 104 6.70 5.90 3.14
C LEU A 104 5.46 6.75 3.41
N ASP A 105 5.45 8.00 2.97
CA ASP A 105 4.55 9.00 3.57
C ASP A 105 3.92 9.96 2.54
N TYR A 106 4.56 10.19 1.39
CA TYR A 106 4.23 11.38 0.59
C TYR A 106 3.80 11.08 -0.85
N GLU A 107 2.78 11.80 -1.31
CA GLU A 107 2.15 11.67 -2.62
C GLU A 107 3.03 12.14 -3.78
N GLU A 108 3.87 13.16 -3.54
CA GLU A 108 4.88 13.63 -4.50
C GLU A 108 6.18 12.80 -4.41
N GLY A 109 6.25 11.87 -3.46
CA GLY A 109 7.42 11.06 -3.15
C GLY A 109 8.44 11.76 -2.24
N GLY A 110 9.54 11.07 -1.97
CA GLY A 110 10.68 11.60 -1.20
C GLY A 110 11.31 10.57 -0.26
N ASN A 111 10.57 9.51 0.07
CA ASN A 111 11.01 8.46 0.98
C ASN A 111 10.81 7.06 0.37
N PRO A 112 11.50 6.75 -0.76
CA PRO A 112 11.36 5.46 -1.42
C PRO A 112 11.90 4.34 -0.53
N VAL A 113 11.09 3.30 -0.39
CA VAL A 113 11.46 2.05 0.28
C VAL A 113 11.21 0.90 -0.68
N GLN A 114 12.29 0.19 -1.02
CA GLN A 114 12.25 -0.98 -1.88
C GLN A 114 11.56 -2.13 -1.15
N MET A 115 10.53 -2.69 -1.78
CA MET A 115 9.75 -3.82 -1.25
C MET A 115 9.79 -5.03 -2.21
N ASN A 116 10.01 -4.81 -3.51
CA ASN A 116 10.03 -5.84 -4.57
C ASN A 116 8.78 -6.73 -4.57
N ARG A 117 7.60 -6.12 -4.42
CA ARG A 117 6.33 -6.84 -4.39
C ARG A 117 5.39 -6.36 -5.49
N ILE A 118 4.61 -7.30 -6.00
CA ILE A 118 3.49 -7.04 -6.87
C ILE A 118 2.29 -7.71 -6.21
N PHE A 119 1.16 -7.02 -6.16
CA PHE A 119 -0.09 -7.56 -5.64
C PHE A 119 -1.08 -7.66 -6.78
N CYS A 120 -1.88 -8.71 -6.81
CA CYS A 120 -2.94 -8.83 -7.79
C CYS A 120 -4.21 -9.42 -7.19
N GLY A 121 -5.34 -9.08 -7.79
CA GLY A 121 -6.66 -9.53 -7.34
C GLY A 121 -7.77 -8.92 -8.19
N THR A 122 -9.00 -9.30 -7.88
CA THR A 122 -10.21 -8.87 -8.59
C THR A 122 -11.13 -8.01 -7.74
N ASP A 123 -10.92 -7.97 -6.42
CA ASP A 123 -11.65 -7.12 -5.49
C ASP A 123 -10.81 -5.88 -5.15
N PRO A 124 -11.21 -4.67 -5.57
CA PRO A 124 -10.43 -3.45 -5.32
C PRO A 124 -10.45 -3.01 -3.85
N VAL A 125 -11.49 -3.34 -3.09
CA VAL A 125 -11.58 -3.04 -1.65
C VAL A 125 -10.63 -3.95 -0.88
N LEU A 126 -10.60 -5.24 -1.23
CA LEU A 126 -9.73 -6.22 -0.59
C LEU A 126 -8.26 -5.91 -0.87
N ILE A 127 -7.93 -5.55 -2.12
CA ILE A 127 -6.59 -5.11 -2.48
C ILE A 127 -6.19 -3.87 -1.67
N ASP A 128 -7.03 -2.84 -1.62
CA ASP A 128 -6.71 -1.62 -0.86
C ASP A 128 -6.59 -1.88 0.66
N SER A 129 -7.38 -2.81 1.17
CA SER A 129 -7.32 -3.24 2.58
C SER A 129 -6.01 -3.97 2.87
N TYR A 130 -5.63 -4.92 2.01
CA TYR A 130 -4.40 -5.66 2.16
C TYR A 130 -3.16 -4.76 2.06
N ILE A 131 -3.13 -3.84 1.10
CA ILE A 131 -2.00 -2.90 1.01
C ILE A 131 -1.96 -1.94 2.21
N ALA A 132 -3.11 -1.49 2.75
CA ALA A 132 -3.18 -0.64 3.93
C ALA A 132 -2.48 -1.32 5.13
N ASP A 133 -2.82 -2.59 5.39
CA ASP A 133 -2.20 -3.38 6.45
C ASP A 133 -0.70 -3.58 6.23
N ASN A 134 -0.30 -3.82 4.97
CA ASN A 134 1.10 -3.97 4.60
C ASN A 134 1.91 -2.68 4.76
N ILE A 135 1.29 -1.51 4.82
CA ILE A 135 1.98 -0.23 5.07
C ILE A 135 1.72 0.36 6.46
N GLY A 136 0.99 -0.35 7.31
CA GLY A 136 0.84 -0.04 8.74
C GLY A 136 -0.39 0.76 9.11
N TYR A 137 -1.39 0.79 8.23
CA TYR A 137 -2.73 1.32 8.54
C TYR A 137 -3.71 0.18 8.72
N ARG A 138 -4.68 0.33 9.62
CA ARG A 138 -5.82 -0.59 9.62
C ARG A 138 -6.69 -0.26 8.40
N PRO A 139 -7.28 -1.25 7.72
CA PRO A 139 -8.13 -0.99 6.55
C PRO A 139 -9.19 0.08 6.81
N TYR A 140 -9.82 0.02 7.98
CA TYR A 140 -10.86 0.98 8.38
C TYR A 140 -10.37 2.35 8.83
N ASP A 141 -9.05 2.55 9.03
CA ASP A 141 -8.48 3.89 9.19
C ASP A 141 -8.55 4.66 7.86
N VAL A 142 -8.57 3.94 6.73
CA VAL A 142 -8.76 4.51 5.39
C VAL A 142 -10.26 4.65 5.12
N GLU A 143 -10.82 5.82 5.40
CA GLU A 143 -12.28 6.04 5.36
C GLU A 143 -12.95 5.64 4.03
N TYR A 144 -12.25 5.74 2.89
CA TYR A 144 -12.84 5.37 1.60
C TYR A 144 -13.01 3.85 1.44
N ILE A 145 -12.19 3.03 2.11
CA ILE A 145 -12.30 1.57 2.10
C ILE A 145 -13.61 1.17 2.78
N LYS A 146 -13.85 1.72 3.97
CA LYS A 146 -15.09 1.53 4.72
C LYS A 146 -16.33 1.88 3.89
N ILE A 147 -16.33 3.08 3.29
CA ILE A 147 -17.47 3.52 2.48
C ILE A 147 -17.65 2.62 1.25
N ALA A 148 -16.56 2.16 0.62
CA ALA A 148 -16.63 1.29 -0.55
C ALA A 148 -17.18 -0.10 -0.22
N GLU A 149 -16.80 -0.66 0.93
CA GLU A 149 -17.39 -1.89 1.47
C GLU A 149 -18.89 -1.70 1.77
N ASP A 150 -19.26 -0.63 2.49
CA ASP A 150 -20.65 -0.33 2.88
C ASP A 150 -21.61 -0.20 1.69
N ILE A 151 -21.10 0.22 0.51
CA ILE A 151 -21.90 0.32 -0.73
C ILE A 151 -21.75 -0.89 -1.64
N GLY A 152 -21.05 -1.94 -1.21
CA GLY A 152 -20.85 -3.20 -1.92
C GLY A 152 -20.01 -3.04 -3.19
N VAL A 153 -18.89 -2.33 -3.11
CA VAL A 153 -17.84 -2.37 -4.16
C VAL A 153 -17.02 -3.65 -4.05
N GLY A 154 -16.78 -4.11 -2.82
CA GLY A 154 -15.95 -5.27 -2.49
C GLY A 154 -15.93 -5.50 -0.98
N SER A 155 -15.00 -6.33 -0.51
CA SER A 155 -14.84 -6.70 0.90
C SER A 155 -13.53 -6.18 1.49
N ALA A 156 -13.55 -5.67 2.73
CA ALA A 156 -12.35 -5.32 3.49
C ALA A 156 -11.88 -6.46 4.42
N ASP A 157 -12.56 -7.62 4.37
CA ASP A 157 -12.26 -8.79 5.19
C ASP A 157 -10.99 -9.52 4.69
N ILE A 158 -9.85 -9.15 5.27
CA ILE A 158 -8.55 -9.78 5.01
C ILE A 158 -8.46 -11.16 5.68
N ASP A 159 -9.12 -11.35 6.82
CA ASP A 159 -8.98 -12.56 7.64
C ASP A 159 -9.56 -13.79 6.93
N ASN A 160 -10.63 -13.60 6.15
CA ASN A 160 -11.24 -14.66 5.33
C ASN A 160 -10.80 -14.64 3.86
N ALA A 161 -9.81 -13.82 3.49
CA ALA A 161 -9.31 -13.74 2.13
C ALA A 161 -8.40 -14.93 1.78
N GLU A 162 -8.53 -15.44 0.55
CA GLU A 162 -7.58 -16.39 -0.01
C GLU A 162 -6.34 -15.64 -0.54
N ILE A 163 -5.23 -15.73 0.18
CA ILE A 163 -3.98 -15.07 -0.19
C ILE A 163 -2.96 -16.11 -0.65
N ILE A 164 -2.69 -16.14 -1.95
CA ILE A 164 -1.70 -17.04 -2.56
C ILE A 164 -0.40 -16.28 -2.80
N VAL A 165 0.68 -16.74 -2.17
CA VAL A 165 2.03 -16.20 -2.39
C VAL A 165 2.75 -17.04 -3.44
N LEU A 166 2.90 -16.50 -4.66
CA LEU A 166 3.55 -17.21 -5.77
C LEU A 166 5.08 -17.26 -5.64
N SER A 167 5.68 -16.15 -5.21
CA SER A 167 7.12 -16.02 -5.01
C SER A 167 7.40 -15.16 -3.79
N ARG A 168 8.46 -15.49 -3.05
CA ARG A 168 8.95 -14.66 -1.94
C ARG A 168 10.19 -13.90 -2.39
N ASP A 169 10.25 -12.63 -2.04
CA ASP A 169 11.46 -11.85 -2.25
C ASP A 169 12.52 -12.26 -1.22
N GLU A 170 13.63 -12.78 -1.73
CA GLU A 170 14.83 -13.13 -0.96
C GLU A 170 15.96 -12.13 -1.20
N SER A 171 15.75 -11.11 -2.02
CA SER A 171 16.77 -10.08 -2.26
C SER A 171 17.06 -9.29 -0.99
N ILE A 172 18.34 -9.12 -0.68
CA ILE A 172 18.78 -8.37 0.49
C ILE A 172 18.36 -6.90 0.32
N ALA A 173 17.76 -6.35 1.37
CA ALA A 173 17.33 -4.97 1.42
C ALA A 173 18.51 -4.02 1.14
N LYS A 174 18.32 -3.12 0.19
CA LYS A 174 19.34 -2.11 -0.16
C LYS A 174 19.15 -0.87 0.71
N PRO A 175 20.24 -0.18 1.10
CA PRO A 175 20.16 1.12 1.75
C PRO A 175 19.35 2.11 0.91
N SER A 176 18.40 2.82 1.54
CA SER A 176 17.64 3.87 0.87
C SER A 176 18.44 5.18 0.88
N PRO A 177 18.37 5.99 -0.20
CA PRO A 177 18.95 7.33 -0.21
C PRO A 177 18.14 8.33 0.63
N SER A 178 16.93 7.99 1.09
CA SER A 178 16.11 8.88 1.92
C SER A 178 16.73 9.08 3.29
N ARG A 179 16.89 10.35 3.69
CA ARG A 179 17.34 10.72 5.03
C ARG A 179 16.44 10.17 6.14
N LYS A 180 15.11 10.22 5.95
CA LYS A 180 14.15 9.69 6.93
C LYS A 180 14.36 8.18 7.12
N VAL A 181 14.49 7.44 6.02
CA VAL A 181 14.75 5.99 6.08
C VAL A 181 16.08 5.69 6.77
N GLN A 182 17.12 6.49 6.50
CA GLN A 182 18.43 6.34 7.15
C GLN A 182 18.42 6.68 8.65
N GLU A 183 17.55 7.59 9.09
CA GLU A 183 17.35 7.89 10.51
C GLU A 183 16.64 6.72 11.22
N LEU A 184 15.59 6.16 10.60
CA LEU A 184 14.87 4.99 11.11
C LEU A 184 15.73 3.73 11.13
N SER A 185 16.62 3.54 10.15
CA SER A 185 17.50 2.36 10.10
C SER A 185 18.48 2.27 11.27
N ARG A 186 18.71 3.36 12.01
CA ARG A 186 19.56 3.35 13.22
C ARG A 186 18.96 2.54 14.37
N TYR A 187 17.65 2.31 14.33
CA TYR A 187 16.93 1.49 15.31
C TYR A 187 16.83 0.02 14.88
N VAL A 188 17.51 -0.36 13.78
CA VAL A 188 17.48 -1.69 13.20
C VAL A 188 18.89 -2.27 13.15
N ASN A 189 19.05 -3.50 13.59
CA ASN A 189 20.23 -4.31 13.35
C ASN A 189 19.88 -5.41 12.36
N ALA A 190 20.00 -5.08 11.07
CA ALA A 190 19.69 -5.99 9.97
C ALA A 190 20.90 -6.84 9.57
N LYS A 191 20.72 -8.16 9.49
CA LYS A 191 21.68 -9.11 8.92
C LYS A 191 21.01 -9.94 7.84
N ASP A 192 21.30 -9.63 6.58
CA ASP A 192 20.72 -10.31 5.42
C ASP A 192 19.17 -10.32 5.47
N ALA A 193 18.59 -9.17 5.80
CA ALA A 193 17.13 -8.99 5.77
C ALA A 193 16.66 -8.84 4.33
N CYS A 194 15.60 -9.58 3.94
CA CYS A 194 15.01 -9.40 2.62
C CYS A 194 14.28 -8.04 2.50
N SER A 195 14.13 -7.52 1.29
CA SER A 195 13.61 -6.17 1.06
C SER A 195 12.19 -5.99 1.61
N ALA A 196 11.32 -7.00 1.44
CA ALA A 196 9.97 -6.98 1.96
C ALA A 196 9.89 -6.91 3.50
N CYS A 197 10.63 -7.76 4.21
CA CYS A 197 10.67 -7.76 5.68
C CYS A 197 11.25 -6.45 6.23
N TYR A 198 12.35 -5.97 5.64
CA TYR A 198 12.99 -4.73 6.04
C TYR A 198 12.09 -3.52 5.81
N ALA A 199 11.42 -3.46 4.65
CA ALA A 199 10.51 -2.38 4.33
C ALA A 199 9.34 -2.28 5.31
N ASN A 200 8.71 -3.40 5.65
CA ASN A 200 7.61 -3.43 6.62
C ASN A 200 8.08 -2.98 8.02
N LEU A 201 9.29 -3.38 8.45
CA LEU A 201 9.86 -2.90 9.70
C LEU A 201 10.13 -1.39 9.69
N ILE A 202 10.72 -0.85 8.62
CA ILE A 202 10.96 0.60 8.50
C ILE A 202 9.64 1.38 8.54
N ARG A 203 8.59 0.89 7.87
CA ARG A 203 7.25 1.50 7.93
C ARG A 203 6.69 1.48 9.35
N ALA A 204 6.81 0.36 10.08
CA ALA A 204 6.36 0.27 11.46
C ALA A 204 7.12 1.23 12.38
N LEU A 205 8.44 1.36 12.20
CA LEU A 205 9.26 2.32 12.93
C LEU A 205 8.88 3.78 12.60
N ALA A 206 8.56 4.09 11.34
CA ALA A 206 8.07 5.41 10.96
C ALA A 206 6.77 5.78 11.70
N ARG A 207 5.84 4.82 11.85
CA ARG A 207 4.61 5.02 12.63
C ARG A 207 4.89 5.18 14.12
N LEU A 208 5.81 4.39 14.68
CA LEU A 208 6.24 4.54 16.08
C LEU A 208 6.89 5.90 16.37
N ASP A 209 7.64 6.45 15.41
CA ASP A 209 8.25 7.77 15.51
C ASP A 209 7.18 8.87 15.55
N GLU A 210 6.17 8.79 14.68
CA GLU A 210 5.04 9.73 14.67
C GLU A 210 4.21 9.69 15.96
N GLU A 211 4.08 8.51 16.57
CA GLU A 211 3.45 8.35 17.89
C GLU A 211 4.39 8.70 19.06
N GLY A 212 5.66 9.04 18.79
CA GLY A 212 6.63 9.46 19.80
C GLY A 212 7.24 8.33 20.62
N PHE A 213 7.16 7.07 20.19
CA PHE A 213 7.65 5.90 20.93
C PHE A 213 9.01 5.36 20.46
N ILE A 214 9.57 5.87 19.35
CA ILE A 214 10.78 5.30 18.74
C ILE A 214 12.01 5.31 19.67
N TYR A 215 12.09 6.27 20.61
CA TYR A 215 13.23 6.43 21.52
C TYR A 215 13.49 5.18 22.38
N LYS A 216 12.47 4.35 22.62
CA LYS A 216 12.58 3.07 23.35
C LYS A 216 13.58 2.11 22.71
N PHE A 217 13.79 2.20 21.40
CA PHE A 217 14.65 1.28 20.63
C PHE A 217 16.08 1.80 20.45
N LYS A 218 16.41 2.99 20.98
CA LYS A 218 17.73 3.62 20.78
C LYS A 218 18.89 2.77 21.30
N ASN A 219 18.69 2.09 22.44
CA ASN A 219 19.71 1.25 23.08
C ASN A 219 19.42 -0.25 22.91
N ASN A 220 18.34 -0.61 22.21
CA ASN A 220 17.91 -1.98 22.01
C ASN A 220 17.30 -2.11 20.60
N PRO A 221 18.15 -2.11 19.55
CA PRO A 221 17.71 -2.10 18.17
C PRO A 221 16.96 -3.40 17.82
N VAL A 222 16.03 -3.29 16.87
CA VAL A 222 15.25 -4.44 16.38
C VAL A 222 16.13 -5.31 15.49
N LEU A 223 16.24 -6.60 15.81
CA LEU A 223 17.01 -7.60 15.10
C LEU A 223 16.16 -8.22 13.99
N ILE A 224 16.69 -8.24 12.76
CA ILE A 224 15.96 -8.75 11.59
C ILE A 224 16.89 -9.37 10.55
N GLY A 225 16.42 -10.41 9.88
CA GLY A 225 17.06 -11.00 8.70
C GLY A 225 17.64 -12.40 8.92
N GLN A 226 18.09 -13.02 7.83
CA GLN A 226 18.49 -14.42 7.81
C GLN A 226 19.73 -14.72 8.66
N GLY A 227 20.59 -13.72 8.89
CA GLY A 227 21.77 -13.87 9.75
C GLY A 227 21.45 -14.12 11.24
N TYR A 228 20.17 -14.14 11.62
CA TYR A 228 19.71 -14.50 12.97
C TYR A 228 19.03 -15.87 13.06
N LYS A 229 18.97 -16.64 11.97
CA LYS A 229 18.22 -17.91 11.92
C LYS A 229 18.65 -18.93 12.97
N ASP A 230 19.95 -18.96 13.26
CA ASP A 230 20.56 -19.86 14.24
C ASP A 230 21.03 -19.11 15.51
N PHE A 231 20.55 -17.87 15.71
CA PHE A 231 20.88 -17.06 16.88
C PHE A 231 19.85 -17.25 17.98
N GLU A 232 20.32 -17.66 19.16
CA GLU A 232 19.53 -17.71 20.39
C GLU A 232 20.08 -16.67 21.38
N GLY A 233 19.19 -15.83 21.93
CA GLY A 233 19.60 -14.85 22.91
C GLY A 233 18.60 -13.72 23.14
N ASP A 234 19.03 -12.77 23.96
CA ASP A 234 18.23 -11.59 24.30
C ASP A 234 18.18 -10.57 23.16
N GLY A 235 17.04 -9.89 23.05
CA GLY A 235 16.83 -8.86 22.03
C GLY A 235 15.35 -8.68 21.71
N ILE A 236 15.09 -8.01 20.60
CA ILE A 236 13.76 -7.86 20.00
C ILE A 236 13.88 -8.31 18.54
N GLY A 237 13.30 -9.44 18.19
CA GLY A 237 13.38 -10.05 16.86
C GLY A 237 12.11 -9.85 16.03
N VAL A 238 12.26 -9.55 14.73
CA VAL A 238 11.12 -9.46 13.80
C VAL A 238 11.32 -10.39 12.61
N GLY A 239 10.28 -11.20 12.34
CA GLY A 239 10.22 -12.14 11.24
C GLY A 239 10.64 -13.55 11.64
N GLN A 240 10.26 -14.54 10.84
CA GLN A 240 10.52 -15.96 11.12
C GLN A 240 12.01 -16.29 11.28
N CYS A 241 12.89 -15.55 10.59
CA CYS A 241 14.35 -15.71 10.70
C CYS A 241 14.93 -15.26 12.04
N ALA A 242 14.15 -14.55 12.86
CA ALA A 242 14.57 -13.99 14.15
C ALA A 242 13.86 -14.70 15.33
N SER A 243 13.33 -15.91 15.10
CA SER A 243 12.47 -16.64 16.05
C SER A 243 13.21 -17.19 17.27
N GLY A 244 14.53 -17.40 17.20
CA GLY A 244 15.36 -17.80 18.34
C GLY A 244 15.61 -16.70 19.38
N ILE A 245 15.18 -15.47 19.11
CA ILE A 245 15.35 -14.34 20.03
C ILE A 245 14.22 -14.33 21.07
N CYS A 246 14.56 -14.08 22.34
CA CYS A 246 13.65 -14.15 23.48
C CYS A 246 12.32 -13.40 23.29
N ARG A 247 12.37 -12.18 22.74
CA ARG A 247 11.17 -11.40 22.39
C ARG A 247 11.11 -11.31 20.88
N SER A 248 10.39 -12.23 20.24
CA SER A 248 10.29 -12.26 18.78
C SER A 248 8.86 -12.37 18.29
N MET A 249 8.65 -11.93 17.05
CA MET A 249 7.42 -12.17 16.30
C MET A 249 7.74 -12.89 14.98
N GLY A 250 6.92 -13.86 14.61
CA GLY A 250 7.05 -14.60 13.36
C GLY A 250 6.55 -13.84 12.12
N GLY A 251 6.45 -14.54 10.99
CA GLY A 251 5.95 -14.00 9.71
C GLY A 251 7.01 -13.95 8.61
N CYS A 252 6.59 -14.06 7.34
CA CYS A 252 7.48 -14.04 6.17
C CYS A 252 6.77 -13.52 4.90
N PRO A 253 6.77 -12.19 4.65
CA PRO A 253 7.10 -11.13 5.60
C PRO A 253 5.96 -10.93 6.63
N PRO A 254 6.27 -10.52 7.89
CA PRO A 254 5.22 -10.05 8.79
C PRO A 254 4.59 -8.76 8.25
N SER A 255 3.29 -8.54 8.48
CA SER A 255 2.64 -7.28 8.08
C SER A 255 3.11 -6.11 8.94
N THR A 256 3.08 -4.90 8.39
CA THR A 256 3.55 -3.70 9.10
C THR A 256 2.72 -3.45 10.37
N SER A 257 1.40 -3.63 10.33
CA SER A 257 0.53 -3.48 11.51
C SER A 257 0.90 -4.48 12.61
N ALA A 258 1.17 -5.74 12.25
CA ALA A 258 1.59 -6.75 13.22
C ALA A 258 2.94 -6.37 13.88
N ILE A 259 3.87 -5.82 13.11
CA ILE A 259 5.15 -5.33 13.63
C ILE A 259 4.91 -4.16 14.58
N LEU A 260 4.10 -3.19 14.19
CA LEU A 260 3.76 -2.03 15.00
C LEU A 260 3.15 -2.44 16.35
N ASP A 261 2.15 -3.32 16.34
CA ASP A 261 1.49 -3.80 17.55
C ASP A 261 2.41 -4.62 18.46
N PHE A 262 3.32 -5.40 17.88
CA PHE A 262 4.35 -6.13 18.63
C PHE A 262 5.35 -5.18 19.31
N LEU A 263 5.87 -4.20 18.56
CA LEU A 263 6.86 -3.25 19.06
C LEU A 263 6.27 -2.32 20.14
N LYS A 264 5.00 -1.94 20.05
CA LYS A 264 4.32 -1.15 21.10
C LYS A 264 4.29 -1.84 22.46
N LYS A 265 4.32 -3.18 22.48
CA LYS A 265 4.30 -4.00 23.70
C LYS A 265 5.70 -4.19 24.32
N GLN A 266 6.76 -3.72 23.66
CA GLN A 266 8.14 -3.78 24.16
C GLN A 266 8.50 -2.55 25.01
#